data_AF-A0A317IQS5-F1
#
_entry.id   AF-A0A317IQS5-F1
#
_cell.length_a   1.000
_cell.length_b   1.000
_cell.length_c   1.000
_cell.angle_alpha   90.00
_cell.angle_beta   90.00
_cell.angle_gamma   90.00
#
_symmetry.space_group_name_H-M   'P 1'
#
loop_
_entity.id
_entity.type
_entity.pdbx_description
1 polymer ?
#
loop_
_entity_poly.entity_id
_entity_poly.type
_entity_poly.pdbx_seq_one_letter_code
_entity_poly.pdbx_strand_id
1 'polypeptide(L)'
;MRTQPICKTQVVQFLLGCLLETSKRSVDLIEATKPEPKLSSEPAGKKLLKQVGAALLAVLFIWLSFRGANLEQVWKYAKESDWSYLALTFLSGLLSHLLRAVRWLLLLKPLSPKKISLWNAFSAIIYGYVANLIVPRGGELVRLVSFTTTEKLPMAGVLSTLLIDRLLDVVLLMLLLGSTLTILPASITSSMPWLLPGGASLSILTLIALVALPFLGRIAAYMVTLKPIARFIP
;
A
#
# COMPACT_ATOMS: atom_id res chain seq x y z
N MET A 1 24.03 -14.47 -34.29
CA MET A 1 22.64 -14.54 -34.78
C MET A 1 22.02 -15.89 -34.43
N ARG A 2 21.10 -15.91 -33.47
CA ARG A 2 19.93 -16.82 -33.35
C ARG A 2 19.18 -16.40 -32.08
N THR A 3 18.36 -15.35 -32.21
CA THR A 3 17.37 -14.99 -31.19
C THR A 3 16.20 -15.97 -31.34
N GLN A 4 16.15 -16.98 -30.47
CA GLN A 4 14.97 -17.84 -30.35
C GLN A 4 13.79 -17.01 -29.82
N PRO A 5 12.61 -17.04 -30.45
CA PRO A 5 11.44 -16.36 -29.93
C PRO A 5 10.92 -17.16 -28.72
N ILE A 6 11.20 -16.66 -27.50
CA ILE A 6 10.63 -17.22 -26.28
C ILE A 6 9.12 -16.91 -26.32
N CYS A 7 8.34 -17.93 -26.64
CA CYS A 7 6.90 -17.88 -26.76
C CYS A 7 6.28 -17.41 -25.42
N LYS A 8 5.36 -16.42 -25.46
CA LYS A 8 4.70 -15.84 -24.27
C LYS A 8 4.07 -16.91 -23.35
N THR A 9 3.69 -18.06 -23.91
CA THR A 9 3.13 -19.21 -23.18
C THR A 9 4.15 -19.90 -22.24
N GLN A 10 5.42 -19.91 -22.61
CA GLN A 10 6.49 -20.54 -21.85
C GLN A 10 6.89 -19.70 -20.64
N VAL A 11 6.76 -18.38 -20.74
CA VAL A 11 6.94 -17.44 -19.62
C VAL A 11 5.78 -17.57 -18.63
N VAL A 12 4.53 -17.70 -19.08
CA VAL A 12 3.38 -17.87 -18.18
C VAL A 12 3.43 -19.21 -17.44
N GLN A 13 3.78 -20.32 -18.10
CA GLN A 13 3.96 -21.60 -17.40
C GLN A 13 5.18 -21.61 -16.48
N PHE A 14 6.28 -20.95 -16.86
CA PHE A 14 7.44 -20.79 -15.98
C PHE A 14 7.14 -19.91 -14.77
N LEU A 15 6.33 -18.85 -14.93
CA LEU A 15 5.88 -17.99 -13.85
C LEU A 15 4.85 -18.67 -12.95
N LEU A 16 3.91 -19.45 -13.50
CA LEU A 16 2.95 -20.24 -12.73
C LEU A 16 3.65 -21.36 -11.95
N GLY A 17 4.61 -22.04 -12.58
CA GLY A 17 5.48 -23.02 -11.93
C GLY A 17 6.33 -22.37 -10.84
N CYS A 18 6.98 -21.23 -11.10
CA CYS A 18 7.70 -20.48 -10.08
C CYS A 18 6.79 -19.99 -8.96
N LEU A 19 5.56 -19.55 -9.24
CA LEU A 19 4.56 -19.16 -8.22
C LEU A 19 4.13 -20.34 -7.36
N LEU A 20 3.94 -21.53 -7.93
CA LEU A 20 3.59 -22.74 -7.19
C LEU A 20 4.77 -23.30 -6.38
N GLU A 21 5.98 -23.29 -6.95
CA GLU A 21 7.22 -23.73 -6.28
C GLU A 21 7.61 -22.77 -5.16
N THR A 22 7.47 -21.45 -5.38
CA THR A 22 7.71 -20.43 -4.35
C THR A 22 6.61 -20.43 -3.32
N SER A 23 5.35 -20.72 -3.68
CA SER A 23 4.27 -20.95 -2.73
C SER A 23 4.57 -22.16 -1.85
N LYS A 24 4.99 -23.30 -2.41
CA LYS A 24 5.43 -24.47 -1.61
C LYS A 24 6.60 -24.12 -0.70
N ARG A 25 7.65 -23.52 -1.25
CA ARG A 25 8.86 -23.19 -0.48
C ARG A 25 8.64 -22.14 0.59
N SER A 26 7.73 -21.19 0.36
CA SER A 26 7.34 -20.22 1.39
C SER A 26 6.42 -20.85 2.43
N VAL A 27 5.53 -21.77 2.06
CA VAL A 27 4.75 -22.58 3.02
C VAL A 27 5.68 -23.44 3.88
N ASP A 28 6.67 -24.11 3.30
CA ASP A 28 7.63 -24.95 4.04
C ASP A 28 8.52 -24.13 4.98
N LEU A 29 8.96 -22.94 4.55
CA LEU A 29 9.72 -22.01 5.40
C LEU A 29 8.85 -21.37 6.49
N ILE A 30 7.56 -21.14 6.23
CA ILE A 30 6.57 -20.71 7.24
C ILE A 30 6.28 -21.83 8.23
N GLU A 31 6.21 -23.09 7.80
CA GLU A 31 6.00 -24.27 8.66
C GLU A 31 7.26 -24.53 9.52
N ALA A 32 8.45 -24.37 8.96
CA ALA A 32 9.72 -24.53 9.67
C ALA A 32 10.06 -23.38 10.64
N THR A 33 9.50 -22.19 10.43
CA THR A 33 9.63 -21.05 11.36
C THR A 33 8.40 -20.82 12.21
N LYS A 34 7.39 -21.71 12.12
CA LYS A 34 6.19 -21.66 12.93
C LYS A 34 6.63 -21.77 14.39
N PRO A 35 6.47 -20.72 15.21
CA PRO A 35 6.72 -20.85 16.62
C PRO A 35 5.83 -22.00 17.12
N GLU A 36 6.37 -22.88 17.97
CA GLU A 36 5.60 -23.76 18.84
C GLU A 36 4.30 -23.04 19.19
N PRO A 37 3.11 -23.62 18.95
CA PRO A 37 1.86 -22.91 19.11
C PRO A 37 1.75 -22.53 20.59
N LYS A 38 2.17 -21.30 20.92
CA LYS A 38 1.76 -20.63 22.14
C LYS A 38 0.26 -20.48 21.97
N LEU A 39 -0.45 -21.46 22.53
CA LEU A 39 -1.87 -21.44 22.78
C LEU A 39 -2.15 -20.30 23.76
N SER A 40 -1.97 -19.06 23.31
CA SER A 40 -2.60 -17.91 23.93
C SER A 40 -4.08 -18.06 23.60
N SER A 41 -4.74 -18.82 24.46
CA SER A 41 -6.17 -19.05 24.48
C SER A 41 -6.89 -17.74 24.78
N GLU A 42 -6.88 -16.81 23.82
CA GLU A 42 -7.99 -15.89 23.69
C GLU A 42 -9.24 -16.78 23.56
N PRO A 43 -10.18 -16.74 24.51
CA PRO A 43 -11.35 -17.61 24.45
C PRO A 43 -12.02 -17.38 23.10
N ALA A 44 -12.29 -18.46 22.35
CA ALA A 44 -12.84 -18.39 20.99
C ALA A 44 -14.06 -17.46 20.91
N GLY A 45 -14.83 -17.33 22.00
CA GLY A 45 -15.91 -16.38 22.16
C GLY A 45 -15.53 -14.90 21.98
N LYS A 46 -14.35 -14.44 22.41
CA LYS A 46 -13.91 -13.04 22.22
C LYS A 46 -13.57 -12.72 20.76
N LYS A 47 -12.95 -13.66 20.04
CA LYS A 47 -12.67 -13.54 18.61
C LYS A 47 -13.95 -13.56 17.77
N LEU A 48 -14.86 -14.50 18.08
CA LEU A 48 -16.18 -14.59 17.46
C LEU A 48 -17.03 -13.35 17.73
N LEU A 49 -17.06 -12.86 18.97
CA LEU A 49 -17.80 -11.64 19.34
C LEU A 49 -17.30 -10.42 18.57
N LYS A 50 -15.98 -10.28 18.39
CA LYS A 50 -15.38 -9.20 17.60
C LYS A 50 -15.74 -9.32 16.11
N GLN A 51 -15.73 -10.52 15.55
CA GLN A 51 -16.11 -10.76 14.15
C GLN A 51 -17.60 -10.51 13.90
N VAL A 52 -18.46 -11.00 14.79
CA VAL A 52 -19.91 -10.77 14.73
C VAL A 52 -20.22 -9.28 14.93
N GLY A 53 -19.56 -8.61 15.87
CA GLY A 53 -19.69 -7.16 16.06
C GLY A 53 -19.29 -6.37 14.82
N ALA A 54 -18.18 -6.73 14.17
CA ALA A 54 -17.76 -6.10 12.91
C ALA A 54 -18.75 -6.37 11.77
N ALA A 55 -19.28 -7.59 11.66
CA ALA A 55 -20.27 -7.96 10.66
C ALA A 55 -21.59 -7.20 10.86
N LEU A 56 -22.09 -7.11 12.10
CA LEU A 56 -23.30 -6.34 12.43
C LEU A 56 -23.10 -4.85 12.13
N LEU A 57 -21.94 -4.29 12.44
CA LEU A 57 -21.60 -2.90 12.10
C LEU A 57 -21.57 -2.68 10.59
N ALA A 58 -21.01 -3.63 9.83
CA ALA A 58 -21.00 -3.57 8.36
C ALA A 58 -22.43 -3.60 7.80
N VAL A 59 -23.28 -4.51 8.29
CA VAL A 59 -24.70 -4.59 7.91
C VAL A 59 -25.43 -3.30 8.28
N LEU A 60 -25.16 -2.73 9.45
CA LEU A 60 -25.75 -1.46 9.89
C LEU A 60 -25.38 -0.31 8.94
N PHE A 61 -24.12 -0.19 8.54
CA PHE A 61 -23.69 0.86 7.60
C PHE A 61 -24.22 0.65 6.19
N ILE A 62 -24.29 -0.61 5.72
CA ILE A 62 -24.94 -0.93 4.44
C ILE A 62 -26.42 -0.52 4.50
N TRP A 63 -27.12 -0.92 5.56
CA TRP A 63 -28.52 -0.54 5.75
C TRP A 63 -28.68 0.98 5.82
N LEU A 64 -27.83 1.69 6.58
CA LEU A 64 -27.86 3.14 6.67
C LEU A 64 -27.65 3.80 5.30
N SER A 65 -26.75 3.26 4.48
CA SER A 65 -26.45 3.77 3.14
C SER A 65 -27.61 3.58 2.16
N PHE A 66 -28.42 2.54 2.32
CA PHE A 66 -29.56 2.25 1.44
C PHE A 66 -30.92 2.67 2.02
N ARG A 67 -30.98 3.05 3.31
CA ARG A 67 -32.21 3.47 4.00
C ARG A 67 -32.65 4.84 3.46
N GLY A 68 -33.41 4.81 2.37
CA GLY A 68 -33.88 5.99 1.64
C GLY A 68 -33.41 6.05 0.18
N ALA A 69 -32.60 5.10 -0.28
CA ALA A 69 -32.17 5.01 -1.66
C ALA A 69 -33.27 4.35 -2.51
N ASN A 70 -33.72 5.01 -3.57
CA ASN A 70 -34.60 4.41 -4.57
C ASN A 70 -33.76 3.54 -5.51
N LEU A 71 -33.72 2.22 -5.26
CA LEU A 71 -32.91 1.27 -6.03
C LEU A 71 -33.28 1.24 -7.53
N GLU A 72 -34.54 1.55 -7.87
CA GLU A 72 -34.99 1.62 -9.25
C GLU A 72 -34.35 2.79 -10.00
N GLN A 73 -34.24 3.95 -9.36
CA GLN A 73 -33.53 5.10 -9.91
C GLN A 73 -32.03 4.83 -10.07
N VAL A 74 -31.40 4.18 -9.09
CA VAL A 74 -29.97 3.80 -9.18
C VAL A 74 -29.73 2.90 -10.39
N TRP A 75 -30.61 1.92 -10.62
CA TRP A 75 -30.51 1.01 -11.76
C TRP A 75 -30.73 1.74 -13.09
N LYS A 76 -31.66 2.70 -13.14
CA LYS A 76 -31.89 3.54 -14.33
C LYS A 76 -30.65 4.37 -14.65
N TYR A 77 -30.07 5.06 -13.67
CA TYR A 77 -28.84 5.84 -13.86
C TYR A 77 -27.64 4.97 -14.27
N ALA A 78 -27.54 3.73 -13.75
CA ALA A 78 -26.48 2.81 -14.16
C ALA A 78 -26.58 2.40 -15.64
N LYS A 79 -27.79 2.33 -16.20
CA LYS A 79 -28.01 2.03 -17.64
C LYS A 79 -27.80 3.23 -18.55
N GLU A 80 -28.17 4.41 -18.08
CA GLU A 80 -28.06 5.67 -18.85
C GLU A 80 -26.65 6.27 -18.78
N SER A 81 -25.77 5.76 -17.92
CA SER A 81 -24.41 6.28 -17.76
C SER A 81 -23.55 6.03 -19.00
N ASP A 82 -22.86 7.07 -19.46
CA ASP A 82 -21.90 6.95 -20.55
C ASP A 82 -20.69 6.09 -20.15
N TRP A 83 -20.45 5.04 -20.92
CA TRP A 83 -19.31 4.14 -20.76
C TRP A 83 -17.95 4.84 -20.90
N SER A 84 -17.92 6.04 -21.51
CA SER A 84 -16.73 6.88 -21.64
C SER A 84 -16.15 7.28 -20.28
N TYR A 85 -17.00 7.65 -19.32
CA TYR A 85 -16.56 8.00 -17.97
C TYR A 85 -16.01 6.78 -17.23
N LEU A 86 -16.64 5.61 -17.39
CA LEU A 86 -16.14 4.36 -16.80
C LEU A 86 -14.75 4.01 -17.36
N ALA A 87 -14.57 4.13 -18.67
CA ALA A 87 -13.27 3.90 -19.31
C ALA A 87 -12.21 4.91 -18.82
N LEU A 88 -12.58 6.18 -18.64
CA LEU A 88 -11.67 7.22 -18.12
C LEU A 88 -11.25 6.94 -16.68
N THR A 89 -12.18 6.53 -15.81
CA THR A 89 -11.87 6.14 -14.42
C THR A 89 -10.97 4.91 -14.38
N PHE A 90 -11.25 3.90 -15.21
CA PHE A 90 -10.40 2.72 -15.29
C PHE A 90 -8.99 3.06 -15.77
N LEU A 91 -8.87 3.86 -16.84
CA LEU A 91 -7.57 4.25 -17.41
C LEU A 91 -6.77 5.12 -16.45
N SER A 92 -7.41 6.07 -15.77
CA SER A 92 -6.75 6.90 -14.75
C SER A 92 -6.29 6.08 -13.54
N GLY A 93 -7.08 5.09 -13.10
CA GLY A 93 -6.67 4.14 -12.05
C GLY A 93 -5.47 3.29 -12.46
N LEU A 94 -5.47 2.76 -13.68
CA LEU A 94 -4.36 1.98 -14.21
C LEU A 94 -3.08 2.82 -14.32
N LEU A 95 -3.20 4.05 -14.82
CA LEU A 95 -2.08 4.99 -14.93
C LEU A 95 -1.54 5.36 -13.55
N SER A 96 -2.40 5.57 -12.56
CA SER A 96 -2.00 5.82 -11.16
C SER A 96 -1.14 4.68 -10.60
N HIS A 97 -1.54 3.43 -10.81
CA HIS A 97 -0.74 2.27 -10.40
C HIS A 97 0.58 2.14 -11.17
N LEU A 98 0.59 2.50 -12.46
CA LEU A 98 1.81 2.52 -13.26
C LEU A 98 2.80 3.58 -12.77
N LEU A 99 2.34 4.80 -12.50
CA LEU A 99 3.17 5.87 -11.93
C LEU A 99 3.73 5.47 -10.58
N ARG A 100 2.93 4.77 -9.75
CA ARG A 100 3.39 4.21 -8.48
C ARG A 100 4.52 3.18 -8.68
N ALA A 101 4.42 2.33 -9.70
CA ALA A 101 5.47 1.37 -10.05
C ALA A 101 6.76 2.07 -10.47
N VAL A 102 6.67 3.11 -11.32
CA VAL A 102 7.81 3.93 -11.74
C VAL A 102 8.47 4.61 -10.54
N ARG A 103 7.69 5.26 -9.68
CA ARG A 103 8.21 5.93 -8.47
C ARG A 103 8.94 4.95 -7.56
N TRP A 104 8.36 3.77 -7.34
CA TRP A 104 9.01 2.77 -6.50
C TRP A 104 10.30 2.23 -7.11
N LEU A 105 10.38 2.12 -8.45
CA LEU A 105 11.59 1.75 -9.16
C LEU A 105 12.74 2.75 -8.91
N LEU A 106 12.42 4.04 -8.83
CA LEU A 106 13.40 5.09 -8.49
C LEU A 106 13.94 4.91 -7.06
N LEU A 107 13.08 4.54 -6.11
CA LEU A 107 13.47 4.27 -4.72
C LEU A 107 14.32 3.00 -4.57
N LEU A 108 14.17 2.03 -5.48
CA LEU A 108 14.91 0.77 -5.48
C LEU A 108 16.28 0.87 -6.19
N LYS A 109 16.52 1.94 -6.95
CA LYS A 109 17.79 2.18 -7.66
C LYS A 109 19.07 2.04 -6.80
N PRO A 110 19.13 2.49 -5.52
CA PRO A 110 20.33 2.30 -4.70
C PRO A 110 20.53 0.87 -4.19
N LEU A 111 19.52 -0.01 -4.24
CA LEU A 111 19.60 -1.35 -3.68
C LEU A 111 20.18 -2.40 -4.62
N SER A 112 20.19 -2.13 -5.92
CA SER A 112 20.74 -3.05 -6.90
C SER A 112 21.42 -2.29 -8.03
N PRO A 113 22.65 -2.68 -8.40
CA PRO A 113 23.29 -2.17 -9.60
C PRO A 113 22.62 -2.65 -10.89
N LYS A 114 21.73 -3.67 -10.81
CA LYS A 114 21.01 -4.21 -11.96
C LYS A 114 19.74 -3.40 -12.24
N LYS A 115 19.41 -3.26 -13.53
CA LYS A 115 18.16 -2.63 -13.97
C LYS A 115 16.98 -3.55 -13.63
N ILE A 116 16.19 -3.12 -12.66
CA ILE A 116 14.95 -3.79 -12.25
C ILE A 116 13.88 -3.59 -13.33
N SER A 117 13.08 -4.62 -13.59
CA SER A 117 11.99 -4.54 -14.57
C SER A 117 10.78 -3.77 -14.03
N LEU A 118 10.31 -2.78 -14.78
CA LEU A 118 9.08 -2.05 -14.48
C LEU A 118 7.86 -3.00 -14.44
N TRP A 119 7.82 -4.01 -15.31
CA TRP A 119 6.71 -4.95 -15.37
C TRP A 119 6.62 -5.81 -14.12
N ASN A 120 7.76 -6.22 -13.57
CA ASN A 120 7.82 -6.99 -12.32
C ASN A 120 7.39 -6.12 -11.13
N ALA A 121 7.82 -4.85 -11.10
CA ALA A 121 7.39 -3.89 -10.09
C ALA A 121 5.88 -3.61 -10.13
N PHE A 122 5.34 -3.41 -11.34
CA PHE A 122 3.90 -3.21 -11.56
C PHE A 122 3.09 -4.45 -11.15
N SER A 123 3.52 -5.64 -11.59
CA SER A 123 2.84 -6.90 -11.26
C SER A 123 2.80 -7.14 -9.74
N ALA A 124 3.92 -6.90 -9.04
CA ALA A 124 3.97 -7.01 -7.58
C ALA A 124 3.02 -6.03 -6.87
N ILE A 125 2.85 -4.83 -7.41
CA ILE A 125 1.87 -3.86 -6.90
C ILE A 125 0.46 -4.39 -7.05
N ILE A 126 0.10 -4.88 -8.24
CA ILE A 126 -1.23 -5.45 -8.51
C ILE A 126 -1.51 -6.66 -7.61
N TYR A 127 -0.55 -7.58 -7.44
CA TYR A 127 -0.71 -8.71 -6.52
C TYR A 127 -0.96 -8.25 -5.07
N GLY A 128 -0.27 -7.21 -4.62
CA GLY A 128 -0.52 -6.62 -3.31
C GLY A 128 -1.94 -6.05 -3.17
N TYR A 129 -2.44 -5.35 -4.20
CA TYR A 129 -3.81 -4.83 -4.19
C TYR A 129 -4.86 -5.94 -4.20
N VAL A 130 -4.68 -6.99 -5.00
CA VAL A 130 -5.58 -8.15 -5.02
C VAL A 130 -5.56 -8.87 -3.67
N ALA A 131 -4.39 -9.07 -3.08
CA ALA A 131 -4.28 -9.68 -1.75
C ALA A 131 -4.98 -8.87 -0.65
N ASN A 132 -4.99 -7.53 -0.75
CA ASN A 132 -5.73 -6.67 0.17
C ASN A 132 -7.25 -6.82 0.08
N LEU A 133 -7.80 -7.35 -1.03
CA LEU A 133 -9.22 -7.67 -1.15
C LEU A 133 -9.59 -8.94 -0.36
N ILE A 134 -8.66 -9.89 -0.27
CA ILE A 134 -8.87 -11.18 0.40
C ILE A 134 -8.54 -11.09 1.89
N VAL A 135 -7.38 -10.51 2.21
CA VAL A 135 -6.87 -10.38 3.58
C VAL A 135 -6.63 -8.91 3.88
N PRO A 136 -7.38 -8.32 4.84
CA PRO A 136 -7.17 -6.93 5.20
C PRO A 136 -5.75 -6.72 5.71
N ARG A 137 -4.99 -5.83 5.05
CA ARG A 137 -3.59 -5.46 5.37
C ARG A 137 -2.54 -6.55 5.12
N GLY A 138 -2.88 -7.61 4.38
CA GLY A 138 -1.93 -8.65 3.95
C GLY A 138 -1.18 -8.30 2.66
N GLY A 139 -1.63 -7.29 1.92
CA GLY A 139 -1.15 -6.98 0.57
C GLY A 139 0.28 -6.46 0.50
N GLU A 140 0.76 -5.71 1.51
CA GLU A 140 2.15 -5.26 1.52
C GLU A 140 3.13 -6.43 1.63
N LEU A 141 2.78 -7.45 2.42
CA LEU A 141 3.63 -8.64 2.59
C LEU A 141 3.69 -9.43 1.29
N VAL A 142 2.55 -9.65 0.63
CA VAL A 142 2.49 -10.34 -0.67
C VAL A 142 3.32 -9.61 -1.72
N ARG A 143 3.21 -8.28 -1.81
CA ARG A 143 4.04 -7.47 -2.71
C ARG A 143 5.53 -7.65 -2.40
N LEU A 144 5.93 -7.54 -1.14
CA LEU A 144 7.33 -7.71 -0.72
C LEU A 144 7.90 -9.08 -1.12
N VAL A 145 7.18 -10.15 -0.78
CA VAL A 145 7.61 -11.53 -1.05
C VAL A 145 7.67 -11.80 -2.56
N SER A 146 6.63 -11.42 -3.31
CA SER A 146 6.58 -11.62 -4.77
C SER A 146 7.74 -10.90 -5.48
N PHE A 147 8.07 -9.69 -5.04
CA PHE A 147 9.06 -8.85 -5.68
C PHE A 147 10.49 -9.28 -5.34
N THR A 148 10.77 -9.55 -4.07
CA THR A 148 12.08 -10.02 -3.60
C THR A 148 12.43 -11.38 -4.20
N THR A 149 11.44 -12.24 -4.42
CA THR A 149 11.62 -13.54 -5.07
C THR A 149 11.91 -13.40 -6.57
N THR A 150 11.21 -12.51 -7.27
CA THR A 150 11.37 -12.31 -8.72
C THR A 150 12.68 -11.62 -9.08
N GLU A 151 13.04 -10.56 -8.33
CA GLU A 151 14.23 -9.73 -8.60
C GLU A 151 15.47 -10.17 -7.78
N LYS A 152 15.33 -11.16 -6.88
CA LYS A 152 16.38 -11.69 -6.00
C LYS A 152 17.10 -10.61 -5.18
N LEU A 153 16.33 -9.73 -4.55
CA LEU A 153 16.81 -8.61 -3.74
C LEU A 153 16.70 -8.91 -2.23
N PRO A 154 17.57 -8.33 -1.39
CA PRO A 154 17.48 -8.50 0.06
C PRO A 154 16.16 -7.93 0.59
N MET A 155 15.38 -8.76 1.30
CA MET A 155 14.06 -8.39 1.82
C MET A 155 14.10 -7.15 2.73
N ALA A 156 15.10 -7.05 3.60
CA ALA A 156 15.25 -5.93 4.52
C ALA A 156 15.38 -4.59 3.78
N GLY A 157 16.14 -4.56 2.69
CA GLY A 157 16.31 -3.36 1.89
C GLY A 157 15.02 -2.96 1.15
N VAL A 158 14.33 -3.92 0.55
CA VAL A 158 13.07 -3.68 -0.16
C VAL A 158 11.98 -3.20 0.81
N LEU A 159 11.89 -3.79 2.00
CA LEU A 159 10.96 -3.37 3.06
C LEU A 159 11.17 -1.90 3.45
N SER A 160 12.42 -1.46 3.61
CA SER A 160 12.73 -0.06 3.90
C SER A 160 12.23 0.88 2.81
N THR A 161 12.39 0.51 1.53
CA THR A 161 11.83 1.33 0.43
C THR A 161 10.31 1.37 0.42
N LEU A 162 9.64 0.27 0.80
CA LEU A 162 8.18 0.24 0.95
C LEU A 162 7.72 1.16 2.08
N LEU A 163 8.41 1.17 3.22
CA LEU A 163 8.09 2.08 4.32
C LEU A 163 8.28 3.54 3.92
N ILE A 164 9.40 3.87 3.26
CA ILE A 164 9.66 5.22 2.74
C ILE A 164 8.58 5.63 1.73
N ASP A 165 8.19 4.73 0.83
CA ASP A 165 7.11 4.95 -0.14
C ASP A 165 5.79 5.30 0.57
N ARG A 166 5.47 4.65 1.70
CA ARG A 166 4.26 4.97 2.51
C ARG A 166 4.38 6.27 3.27
N LEU A 167 5.53 6.57 3.85
CA LEU A 167 5.77 7.84 4.54
C LEU A 167 5.61 9.00 3.57
N LEU A 168 6.15 8.88 2.36
CA LEU A 168 5.98 9.87 1.30
C LEU A 168 4.52 10.03 0.89
N ASP A 169 3.77 8.93 0.77
CA ASP A 169 2.33 9.01 0.48
C ASP A 169 1.54 9.76 1.56
N VAL A 170 1.81 9.48 2.83
CA VAL A 170 1.14 10.15 3.96
C VAL A 170 1.48 11.64 3.99
N VAL A 171 2.75 12.00 3.79
CA VAL A 171 3.18 13.40 3.72
C VAL A 171 2.48 14.12 2.56
N LEU A 172 2.48 13.53 1.37
CA LEU A 172 1.81 14.11 0.21
C LEU A 172 0.31 14.23 0.43
N LEU A 173 -0.34 13.23 1.03
CA LEU A 173 -1.75 13.26 1.37
C LEU A 173 -2.07 14.39 2.36
N MET A 174 -1.25 14.61 3.38
CA MET A 174 -1.43 15.71 4.34
C MET A 174 -1.25 17.08 3.68
N LEU A 175 -0.29 17.22 2.76
CA LEU A 175 -0.10 18.46 1.99
C LEU A 175 -1.27 18.74 1.03
N LEU A 176 -1.72 17.72 0.29
CA LEU A 176 -2.87 17.81 -0.61
C LEU A 176 -4.15 18.13 0.15
N LEU A 177 -4.37 17.47 1.29
CA LEU A 177 -5.51 17.74 2.14
C LEU A 177 -5.46 19.17 2.69
N GLY A 178 -4.34 19.57 3.32
CA GLY A 178 -4.17 20.91 3.88
C GLY A 178 -4.34 22.01 2.84
N SER A 179 -3.75 21.86 1.65
CA SER A 179 -3.90 22.82 0.54
C SER A 179 -5.33 22.88 0.00
N THR A 180 -6.01 21.75 -0.14
CA THR A 180 -7.42 21.71 -0.57
C THR A 180 -8.31 22.48 0.41
N LEU A 181 -8.06 22.38 1.72
CA LEU A 181 -8.80 23.14 2.73
C LEU A 181 -8.62 24.67 2.59
N THR A 182 -7.49 25.14 2.06
CA THR A 182 -7.25 26.58 1.84
C THR A 182 -7.91 27.14 0.59
N ILE A 183 -8.25 26.29 -0.39
CA ILE A 183 -8.85 26.67 -1.68
C ILE A 183 -10.39 26.58 -1.63
N LEU A 184 -10.96 26.19 -0.49
CA LEU A 184 -12.39 25.93 -0.35
C LEU A 184 -13.24 27.20 -0.59
N PRO A 185 -14.39 27.11 -1.29
CA PRO A 185 -15.24 28.26 -1.58
C PRO A 185 -15.76 28.95 -0.32
N ALA A 186 -15.95 30.27 -0.42
CA ALA A 186 -16.34 31.14 0.70
C ALA A 186 -17.69 30.76 1.35
N SER A 187 -18.54 30.04 0.63
CA SER A 187 -19.83 29.54 1.14
C SER A 187 -19.68 28.52 2.26
N ILE A 188 -18.61 27.73 2.27
CA ILE A 188 -18.36 26.72 3.30
C ILE A 188 -17.51 27.31 4.44
N THR A 189 -16.56 28.19 4.12
CA THR A 189 -15.69 28.82 5.12
C THR A 189 -16.43 29.80 6.01
N SER A 190 -17.53 30.40 5.55
CA SER A 190 -18.41 31.23 6.38
C SER A 190 -19.14 30.42 7.46
N SER A 191 -19.47 29.16 7.17
CA SER A 191 -20.13 28.24 8.12
C SER A 191 -19.14 27.61 9.10
N MET A 192 -17.88 27.43 8.69
CA MET A 192 -16.82 26.84 9.50
C MET A 192 -15.51 27.64 9.32
N PRO A 193 -15.35 28.79 9.99
CA PRO A 193 -14.19 29.67 9.80
C PRO A 193 -12.87 29.06 10.31
N TRP A 194 -12.93 28.05 11.18
CA TRP A 194 -11.77 27.34 11.70
C TRP A 194 -11.10 26.40 10.68
N LEU A 195 -11.77 26.08 9.57
CA LEU A 195 -11.25 25.15 8.56
C LEU A 195 -10.04 25.71 7.81
N LEU A 196 -10.06 27.02 7.52
CA LEU A 196 -8.99 27.70 6.79
C LEU A 196 -7.67 27.75 7.58
N PRO A 197 -7.62 28.25 8.84
CA PRO A 197 -6.40 28.22 9.64
C PRO A 197 -5.97 26.78 9.98
N GLY A 198 -6.91 25.84 10.11
CA GLY A 198 -6.61 24.42 10.29
C GLY A 198 -5.86 23.81 9.09
N GLY A 199 -6.33 24.06 7.87
CA GLY A 199 -5.67 23.61 6.64
C GLY A 199 -4.29 24.23 6.43
N ALA A 200 -4.17 25.53 6.71
CA ALA A 200 -2.88 26.23 6.67
C ALA A 200 -1.89 25.69 7.71
N SER A 201 -2.33 25.49 8.95
CA SER A 201 -1.49 24.91 10.01
C SER A 201 -1.04 23.49 9.66
N LEU A 202 -1.93 22.64 9.15
CA LEU A 202 -1.61 21.27 8.76
C LEU A 202 -0.56 21.22 7.65
N SER A 203 -0.70 22.06 6.61
CA SER A 203 0.25 22.11 5.51
C SER A 203 1.62 22.64 5.96
N ILE A 204 1.66 23.71 6.76
CA ILE A 204 2.89 24.26 7.33
C ILE A 204 3.59 23.23 8.23
N LEU A 205 2.86 22.58 9.13
CA LEU A 205 3.40 21.55 10.01
C LEU A 205 3.99 20.38 9.21
N THR A 206 3.30 19.96 8.15
CA THR A 206 3.76 18.88 7.28
C THR A 206 5.04 19.27 6.53
N LEU A 207 5.15 20.51 6.04
CA LEU A 207 6.38 21.02 5.42
C LEU A 207 7.54 21.08 6.42
N ILE A 208 7.29 21.56 7.64
CA ILE A 208 8.28 21.58 8.71
C ILE A 208 8.75 20.15 9.02
N ALA A 209 7.82 19.21 9.16
CA ALA A 209 8.14 17.80 9.41
C ALA A 209 8.98 17.19 8.27
N LEU A 210 8.67 17.51 7.01
CA LEU A 210 9.42 17.05 5.85
C LEU A 210 10.86 17.60 5.84
N VAL A 211 11.04 18.89 6.17
CA VAL A 211 12.36 19.52 6.29
C VAL A 211 13.15 18.99 7.49
N ALA A 212 12.47 18.68 8.60
CA ALA A 212 13.09 18.13 9.81
C ALA A 212 13.52 16.65 9.65
N LEU A 213 12.88 15.89 8.77
CA LEU A 213 13.12 14.46 8.53
C LEU A 213 14.62 14.09 8.32
N PRO A 214 15.39 14.76 7.43
CA PRO A 214 16.82 14.47 7.28
C PRO A 214 17.65 14.82 8.52
N PHE A 215 17.23 15.81 9.31
CA PHE A 215 17.91 16.17 10.56
C PHE A 215 17.70 15.11 11.65
N LEU A 216 16.49 14.53 11.77
CA LEU A 216 16.27 13.39 12.67
C LEU A 216 17.15 12.19 12.30
N GLY A 217 17.32 11.90 11.00
CA GLY A 217 18.23 10.85 10.54
C GLY A 217 19.68 11.11 10.94
N ARG A 218 20.15 12.38 10.82
CA ARG A 218 21.49 12.79 11.26
C ARG A 218 21.67 12.68 12.77
N ILE A 219 20.67 13.09 13.56
CA ILE A 219 20.70 13.00 15.03
C ILE A 219 20.70 11.53 15.47
N ALA A 220 19.88 10.67 14.85
CA ALA A 220 19.87 9.24 15.14
C ALA A 220 21.21 8.58 14.81
N ALA A 221 21.82 8.92 13.67
CA ALA A 221 23.16 8.45 13.31
C ALA A 221 24.23 8.94 14.31
N TYR A 222 24.13 10.20 14.76
CA TYR A 222 24.99 10.74 15.82
C TYR A 222 24.81 9.96 17.14
N MET A 223 23.58 9.65 17.52
CA MET A 223 23.30 8.85 18.74
C MET A 223 23.87 7.44 18.67
N VAL A 224 23.77 6.75 17.53
CA VAL A 224 24.32 5.40 17.34
C VAL A 224 25.86 5.41 17.36
N THR A 225 26.49 6.51 16.95
CA THR A 225 27.96 6.67 16.98
C THR A 225 28.50 7.14 18.34
N LEU A 226 27.65 7.52 19.29
CA LEU A 226 28.09 7.77 20.66
C LEU A 226 28.54 6.45 21.31
N LYS A 227 29.79 6.47 21.82
CA LYS A 227 30.49 5.35 22.47
C LYS A 227 29.70 4.47 23.47
N PRO A 228 28.69 4.96 24.23
CA PRO A 228 27.94 4.11 25.15
C PRO A 228 27.14 3.00 24.46
N ILE A 229 26.63 3.23 23.23
CA ILE A 229 25.76 2.31 22.51
C ILE A 229 26.58 1.35 21.62
N ALA A 230 27.71 1.80 21.09
CA ALA A 230 28.63 0.97 20.30
C ALA A 230 29.22 -0.22 21.08
N ARG A 231 29.12 -0.24 22.42
CA ARG A 231 29.54 -1.36 23.28
C ARG A 231 28.54 -2.52 23.29
N PHE A 232 27.29 -2.30 22.87
CA PHE A 232 26.18 -3.28 22.96
C PHE A 232 25.81 -3.95 21.64
N ILE A 233 26.46 -3.58 20.53
CA ILE A 233 26.24 -4.16 19.20
C ILE A 233 27.55 -4.91 18.84
N PRO A 234 27.53 -6.24 18.69
CA PRO A 234 28.71 -7.02 18.30
C PRO A 234 29.16 -6.73 16.86
#